data_AF-A0AAW1HVD7-F1
#
_entry.id   AF-A0AAW1HVD7-F1
#
_cell.length_a   1.000
_cell.length_b   1.000
_cell.length_c   1.000
_cell.angle_alpha   90.00
_cell.angle_beta   90.00
_cell.angle_gamma   90.00
#
_symmetry.space_group_name_H-M   'P 1'
#
loop_
_entity.id
_entity.type
_entity.pdbx_description
1 polymer ?
#
loop_
_entity_poly.entity_id
_entity_poly.type
_entity_poly.pdbx_seq_one_letter_code
_entity_poly.pdbx_strand_id
1 'polypeptide(L)' 'MKRREKVRKSMSEWISIKERLPEYETPVLVCWIDEEITMGTFWKTGNMTYDGDGLISIGSGLVIAWMPLPEPYKEDAE' A
#
# COMPACT_ATOMS: atom_id res chain seq x y z
N MET A 1 15.49 10.85 33.94
CA MET A 1 14.68 9.71 33.48
C MET A 1 13.98 10.14 32.18
N LYS A 2 14.50 9.77 31.00
CA LYS A 2 13.89 10.14 29.71
C LYS A 2 12.73 9.18 29.43
N ARG A 3 11.49 9.68 29.42
CA ARG A 3 10.31 8.95 28.94
C ARG A 3 10.63 8.48 27.52
N ARG A 4 10.61 7.16 27.27
CA ARG A 4 10.60 6.63 25.90
C ARG A 4 9.27 7.06 25.30
N GLU A 5 9.29 8.02 24.39
CA GLU A 5 8.15 8.29 23.53
C GLU A 5 7.87 7.00 22.74
N LYS A 6 6.73 6.39 23.06
CA LYS A 6 6.18 5.30 22.25
C LYS A 6 5.78 5.97 20.94
N VAL A 7 6.62 5.83 19.91
CA VAL A 7 6.30 6.28 18.55
C VAL A 7 4.95 5.67 18.22
N ARG A 8 3.89 6.49 18.22
CA ARG A 8 2.64 6.12 17.54
C ARG A 8 3.07 5.92 16.11
N LYS A 9 3.13 4.67 15.66
CA LYS A 9 3.25 4.33 14.24
C LYS A 9 2.18 5.19 13.56
N SER A 10 2.59 6.26 12.88
CA SER A 10 1.63 7.15 12.24
C SER A 10 0.82 6.25 11.31
N MET A 11 -0.49 6.48 11.27
CA MET A 11 -1.38 5.88 10.28
C MET A 11 -0.63 5.83 8.95
N SER A 12 -0.38 4.63 8.43
CA SER A 12 0.55 4.41 7.33
C SER A 12 0.23 5.38 6.19
N GLU A 13 1.17 6.26 5.87
CA GLU A 13 0.98 7.26 4.81
C GLU A 13 0.97 6.58 3.44
N TRP A 14 0.24 7.17 2.50
CA TRP A 14 0.25 6.73 1.11
C TRP A 14 1.64 6.97 0.49
N ILE A 15 2.23 5.92 -0.08
CA ILE A 15 3.51 5.95 -0.77
C ILE A 15 3.23 6.03 -2.27
N SER A 16 3.75 7.04 -2.94
CA SER A 16 3.60 7.14 -4.39
C SER A 16 4.36 5.99 -5.08
N ILE A 17 3.78 5.43 -6.14
CA ILE A 17 4.47 4.44 -6.97
C ILE A 17 5.76 4.99 -7.63
N LYS A 18 5.85 6.32 -7.77
CA LYS A 18 7.05 7.01 -8.27
C LYS A 18 8.17 7.10 -7.23
N GLU A 19 7.83 7.01 -5.95
CA GLU A 19 8.80 7.01 -4.86
C GLU A 19 9.37 5.61 -4.67
N ARG A 20 8.50 4.61 -4.48
CA ARG A 20 8.90 3.21 -4.30
C ARG A 20 7.76 2.26 -4.62
N LEU A 21 8.10 1.06 -5.07
CA LEU A 21 7.18 -0.06 -5.24
C LEU A 21 6.92 -0.80 -3.92
N PRO A 22 5.76 -1.47 -3.76
CA PRO A 22 5.55 -2.43 -2.69
C PRO A 22 6.60 -3.54 -2.68
N GLU A 23 6.76 -4.19 -1.54
CA GLU A 23 7.58 -5.40 -1.45
C GLU A 23 6.94 -6.55 -2.24
N TYR A 24 7.78 -7.40 -2.81
CA TYR A 24 7.38 -8.57 -3.60
C TYR A 24 6.44 -9.48 -2.80
N GLU A 25 5.35 -9.92 -3.42
CA GLU A 25 4.29 -10.77 -2.85
C GLU A 25 3.65 -10.23 -1.57
N THR A 26 3.76 -8.92 -1.32
CA THR A 26 3.18 -8.27 -0.13
C THR A 26 1.80 -7.68 -0.43
N PRO A 27 0.77 -8.01 0.37
CA PRO A 27 -0.55 -7.41 0.23
C PRO A 27 -0.56 -5.96 0.72
N VAL A 28 -1.17 -5.08 -0.07
CA VAL A 28 -1.23 -3.63 0.17
C VAL A 28 -2.61 -3.08 -0.20
N LEU A 29 -2.93 -1.88 0.28
CA LEU A 29 -3.99 -1.06 -0.31
C LEU A 29 -3.38 -0.25 -1.46
N VAL A 30 -4.15 -0.06 -2.53
CA VAL A 30 -3.78 0.74 -3.69
C VAL A 30 -4.82 1.83 -3.95
N CYS A 31 -4.36 3.00 -4.39
CA CYS A 31 -5.19 4.13 -4.79
C CYS A 31 -5.06 4.32 -6.31
N TRP A 32 -6.20 4.32 -6.99
CA TRP A 32 -6.32 4.46 -8.44
C TRP A 32 -6.45 5.93 -8.84
N ILE A 33 -6.17 6.23 -10.11
CA ILE A 33 -6.24 7.60 -10.64
C ILE A 33 -7.66 8.19 -10.61
N ASP A 34 -8.68 7.35 -10.59
CA ASP A 34 -10.10 7.69 -10.43
C ASP A 34 -10.55 7.70 -8.95
N GLU A 35 -9.59 7.71 -8.03
CA GLU A 35 -9.79 7.78 -6.58
C GLU A 35 -10.42 6.52 -5.94
N GLU A 36 -10.53 5.40 -6.70
CA GLU A 36 -10.91 4.11 -6.12
C GLU A 36 -9.78 3.60 -5.19
N ILE A 37 -10.15 2.90 -4.11
CA ILE A 37 -9.21 2.25 -3.19
C ILE A 37 -9.53 0.75 -3.13
N THR A 38 -8.55 -0.08 -3.46
CA THR A 38 -8.69 -1.55 -3.45
C THR A 38 -7.49 -2.26 -2.81
N MET A 39 -7.58 -3.58 -2.62
CA MET A 39 -6.46 -4.42 -2.17
C MET A 39 -5.70 -4.99 -3.37
N GLY A 40 -4.37 -5.01 -3.30
CA GLY A 40 -3.50 -5.59 -4.34
C GLY A 40 -2.29 -6.32 -3.75
N THR A 41 -1.66 -7.17 -4.56
CA THR A 41 -0.41 -7.85 -4.21
C THR A 41 0.58 -7.68 -5.35
N PHE A 42 1.76 -7.13 -5.06
CA PHE A 42 2.81 -6.97 -6.06
C PHE A 42 3.38 -8.35 -6.45
N TRP A 43 3.33 -8.71 -7.74
CA TRP A 43 3.97 -9.90 -8.34
C TRP A 43 3.39 -11.30 -7.96
N LYS A 44 2.08 -11.57 -7.97
CA LYS A 44 1.67 -12.99 -8.22
C LYS A 44 0.28 -13.28 -8.78
N THR A 45 -0.72 -12.41 -8.68
CA THR A 45 -2.08 -12.81 -9.12
C THR A 45 -3.05 -11.68 -9.48
N GLY A 46 -2.57 -10.46 -9.69
CA GLY A 46 -3.45 -9.38 -10.17
C GLY A 46 -2.67 -8.19 -10.69
N ASN A 47 -3.02 -7.74 -11.90
CA ASN A 47 -2.99 -6.36 -12.36
C ASN A 47 -1.88 -5.46 -11.75
N MET A 48 -0.59 -5.77 -11.77
CA MET A 48 0.45 -4.77 -11.43
C MET A 48 1.64 -5.09 -12.31
N THR A 49 1.64 -4.56 -13.53
CA THR A 49 2.74 -4.70 -14.47
C THR A 49 3.54 -3.40 -14.50
N TYR A 50 4.83 -3.51 -14.17
CA TYR A 50 5.80 -2.44 -14.37
C TYR A 50 6.15 -2.39 -15.86
N ASP A 51 5.78 -1.31 -16.54
CA ASP A 51 5.93 -1.21 -18.00
C ASP A 51 7.33 -0.78 -18.48
N GLY A 52 8.26 -0.51 -17.55
CA GLY A 52 9.62 -0.09 -17.86
C GLY A 52 9.82 1.43 -17.94
N ASP A 53 8.74 2.22 -18.03
CA ASP A 53 8.77 3.68 -18.12
C ASP A 53 8.27 4.38 -16.83
N GLY A 54 8.10 3.63 -15.75
CA GLY A 54 7.70 4.16 -14.44
C GLY A 54 6.20 4.29 -14.24
N LEU A 55 5.39 3.62 -15.06
CA LEU A 55 3.96 3.45 -14.83
C LEU A 55 3.70 2.02 -14.35
N ILE A 56 3.08 1.89 -13.18
CA ILE A 56 2.45 0.62 -12.81
C ILE A 56 1.03 0.66 -13.37
N SER A 57 0.76 -0.15 -14.38
CA SER A 57 -0.60 -0.37 -14.85
C SER A 57 -1.24 -1.53 -14.08
N ILE A 58 -2.46 -1.29 -13.60
CA ILE A 58 -3.31 -2.29 -12.97
C ILE A 58 -4.48 -2.57 -13.90
N GLY A 59 -4.33 -3.55 -14.80
CA GLY A 59 -5.39 -3.90 -15.75
C GLY A 59 -5.68 -2.74 -16.70
N SER A 60 -6.90 -2.17 -16.65
CA SER A 60 -7.32 -1.01 -17.46
C SER A 60 -7.11 0.34 -16.76
N GLY A 61 -6.61 0.37 -15.52
CA GLY A 61 -6.47 1.60 -14.74
C GLY A 61 -5.04 1.84 -14.27
N LEU A 62 -4.79 3.07 -13.81
CA LEU A 62 -3.48 3.53 -13.32
C LEU A 62 -3.53 3.64 -11.80
N VAL A 63 -2.60 2.98 -11.11
CA VAL A 63 -2.40 3.19 -9.67
C VAL A 63 -1.36 4.27 -9.43
N ILE A 64 -1.68 5.17 -8.51
CA ILE A 64 -0.86 6.36 -8.23
C ILE A 64 -0.15 6.28 -6.87
N ALA A 65 -0.69 5.51 -5.93
CA ALA A 65 -0.12 5.32 -4.60
C ALA A 65 -0.54 3.98 -3.96
N TRP A 66 0.19 3.55 -2.93
CA TRP A 66 -0.09 2.36 -2.14
C TRP A 66 0.21 2.58 -0.66
N MET A 67 -0.33 1.74 0.22
CA MET A 67 0.05 1.71 1.63
C MET A 67 0.04 0.27 2.16
N PRO A 68 0.89 -0.08 3.15
CA PRO A 68 0.82 -1.37 3.81
C PRO A 68 -0.54 -1.52 4.48
N LEU A 69 -1.04 -2.78 4.56
CA LEU A 69 -2.27 -3.06 5.28
C LEU A 69 -2.19 -2.53 6.73
N PRO A 70 -3.25 -1.89 7.24
CA PRO A 70 -3.31 -1.52 8.64
C PRO A 70 -3.26 -2.78 9.51
N GLU A 71 -2.93 -2.61 10.79
CA GLU A 71 -3.05 -3.72 11.73
C GLU A 71 -4.50 -4.22 11.73
N PRO A 72 -4.73 -5.54 11.65
CA PRO A 72 -6.09 -6.09 11.70
C PRO A 72 -6.82 -5.58 12.94
N TYR A 73 -8.11 -5.29 12.77
CA TYR A 73 -8.97 -5.00 13.91
C TYR A 73 -8.91 -6.18 14.89
N LYS A 74 -8.72 -5.86 16.18
CA LYS A 74 -8.77 -6.82 17.27
C LYS A 74 -9.95 -6.41 18.13
N GLU A 75 -10.91 -7.30 18.31
CA GLU A 75 -11.89 -7.13 19.39
C GLU A 75 -11.13 -7.20 20.72
N ASP A 76 -11.43 -6.27 21.62
CA ASP A 76 -11.03 -6.42 23.01
C ASP A 76 -11.73 -7.68 23.53
N ALA A 77 -10.96 -8.69 23.93
CA ALA A 77 -11.52 -9.89 24.52
C ALA A 77 -12.26 -9.48 25.80
N GLU A 78 -13.59 -9.62 25.81
CA GLU A 78 -14.43 -9.45 27.00
C GLU A 78 -14.06 -10.43 28.12
#